data_AF-A0A962VEM8-F1
#
_entry.id   AF-A0A962VEM8-F1
#
_cell.length_a   1.000
_cell.length_b   1.000
_cell.length_c   1.000
_cell.angle_alpha   90.00
_cell.angle_beta   90.00
_cell.angle_gamma   90.00
#
_symmetry.space_group_name_H-M   'P 1'
#
loop_
_entity.id
_entity.type
_entity.pdbx_description
1 polymer ?
#
loop_
_entity_poly.entity_id
_entity_poly.type
_entity_poly.pdbx_seq_one_letter_code
_entity_poly.pdbx_strand_id
1 'polypeptide(L)'
;MSVSASELLTPSKSQHDAKVIGLISVAHFFSHFYMLLLPPLFPLLREVYNVSFTELGLALSAFGITSALTQAPMGFLVDRVGARKILITGLALEGLAFILIGALPFYTALIGGMLLAGLANAVYHPADYSILNASINPARMGRAFSIHTASGHLGDAIAPVTILTLMAWIGWQGGVVIGGVLGLLAALWLSFNSSLLQQDTSPHPAHSKSATQQTGMRLLL
;
A
#
# COMPACT_ATOMS: atom_id res chain seq x y z
N MET A 1 42.05 1.04 -18.47
CA MET A 1 40.65 1.48 -18.26
C MET A 1 40.55 2.05 -16.86
N SER A 2 40.57 3.37 -16.70
CA SER A 2 40.37 4.03 -15.41
C SER A 2 38.86 4.17 -15.19
N VAL A 3 38.28 3.31 -14.35
CA VAL A 3 36.93 3.48 -13.82
C VAL A 3 36.91 4.80 -13.06
N SER A 4 36.02 5.72 -13.43
CA SER A 4 35.87 7.01 -12.76
C SER A 4 35.45 6.80 -11.30
N ALA A 5 35.93 7.61 -10.37
CA ALA A 5 35.50 7.57 -8.97
C ALA A 5 33.97 7.72 -8.81
N SER A 6 33.27 8.27 -9.83
CA SER A 6 31.81 8.35 -9.86
C SER A 6 31.10 7.01 -10.13
N GLU A 7 31.74 6.06 -10.82
CA GLU A 7 31.17 4.72 -11.09
C GLU A 7 31.20 3.81 -9.84
N LEU A 8 32.12 4.08 -8.91
CA LEU A 8 32.24 3.34 -7.65
C LEU A 8 31.17 3.75 -6.60
N LEU A 9 30.52 4.90 -6.79
CA LEU A 9 29.55 5.47 -5.83
C LEU A 9 28.08 5.24 -6.23
N THR A 10 27.81 4.75 -7.44
CA THR A 10 26.45 4.39 -7.85
C THR A 10 26.05 3.06 -7.20
N PRO A 11 24.94 3.00 -6.43
CA PRO A 11 24.49 1.75 -5.84
C PRO A 11 24.27 0.71 -6.94
N SER A 12 24.66 -0.53 -6.69
CA SER A 12 24.44 -1.59 -7.66
C SER A 12 22.94 -1.75 -7.93
N LYS A 13 22.54 -2.14 -9.15
CA LYS A 13 21.11 -2.37 -9.48
C LYS A 13 20.40 -3.27 -8.46
N SER A 14 21.13 -4.21 -7.82
CA SER A 14 20.58 -5.05 -6.75
C SER A 14 20.25 -4.27 -5.46
N GLN A 15 21.06 -3.29 -5.09
CA GLN A 15 20.83 -2.45 -3.91
C GLN A 15 19.67 -1.47 -4.15
N HIS A 16 19.53 -0.97 -5.38
CA HIS A 16 18.40 -0.15 -5.77
C HIS A 16 17.08 -0.93 -5.64
N ASP A 17 16.99 -2.10 -6.26
CA ASP A 17 15.80 -2.96 -6.21
C ASP A 17 15.39 -3.27 -4.76
N ALA A 18 16.35 -3.61 -3.90
CA ALA A 18 16.07 -3.89 -2.49
C ALA A 18 15.47 -2.69 -1.74
N LYS A 19 15.94 -1.47 -2.04
CA LYS A 19 15.39 -0.24 -1.44
C LYS A 19 13.97 0.05 -1.93
N VAL A 20 13.72 -0.11 -3.24
CA VAL A 20 12.38 0.07 -3.81
C VAL A 20 11.39 -0.93 -3.21
N ILE A 21 11.76 -2.22 -3.18
CA ILE A 21 10.95 -3.28 -2.56
C ILE A 21 10.68 -2.95 -1.10
N GLY A 22 11.68 -2.49 -0.34
CA GLY A 22 11.48 -2.09 1.06
C GLY A 22 10.45 -0.97 1.23
N LEU A 23 10.51 0.08 0.40
CA LEU A 23 9.58 1.21 0.49
C LEU A 23 8.14 0.81 0.19
N ILE A 24 7.90 0.09 -0.91
CA ILE A 24 6.56 -0.38 -1.27
C ILE A 24 6.04 -1.42 -0.27
N SER A 25 6.92 -2.24 0.32
CA SER A 25 6.54 -3.21 1.35
C SER A 25 6.06 -2.52 2.62
N VAL A 26 6.65 -1.38 3.00
CA VAL A 26 6.15 -0.58 4.13
C VAL A 26 4.77 -0.02 3.81
N ALA A 27 4.54 0.51 2.60
CA ALA A 27 3.22 0.98 2.20
C ALA A 27 2.18 -0.16 2.25
N HIS A 28 2.50 -1.30 1.64
CA HIS A 28 1.61 -2.45 1.59
C HIS A 28 1.34 -3.09 2.96
N PHE A 29 2.35 -3.08 3.84
CA PHE A 29 2.18 -3.44 5.24
C PHE A 29 1.06 -2.61 5.88
N PHE A 30 1.07 -1.28 5.71
CA PHE A 30 0.05 -0.42 6.30
C PHE A 30 -1.34 -0.64 5.67
N SER A 31 -1.41 -0.84 4.35
CA SER A 31 -2.64 -1.20 3.64
C SER A 31 -3.37 -2.38 4.30
N HIS A 32 -2.63 -3.46 4.62
CA HIS A 32 -3.17 -4.65 5.29
C HIS A 32 -3.36 -4.45 6.79
N PHE A 33 -2.42 -3.78 7.46
CA PHE A 33 -2.50 -3.46 8.88
C PHE A 33 -3.84 -2.78 9.23
N TYR A 34 -4.28 -1.83 8.40
CA TYR A 34 -5.54 -1.13 8.62
C TYR A 34 -6.79 -2.00 8.42
N MET A 35 -6.74 -3.03 7.57
CA MET A 35 -7.85 -3.98 7.41
C MET A 35 -8.17 -4.71 8.72
N LEU A 36 -7.15 -5.00 9.52
CA LEU A 36 -7.28 -5.78 10.76
C LEU A 36 -7.04 -4.99 12.04
N LEU A 37 -6.94 -3.65 11.96
CA LEU A 37 -6.71 -2.82 13.14
C LEU A 37 -7.95 -2.68 14.04
N LEU A 38 -9.15 -2.59 13.47
CA LEU A 38 -10.40 -2.44 14.24
C LEU A 38 -11.12 -3.73 14.67
N PRO A 39 -11.13 -4.83 13.88
CA PRO A 39 -11.89 -6.03 14.23
C PRO A 39 -11.66 -6.57 15.66
N PRO A 40 -10.44 -6.57 16.22
CA PRO A 40 -10.20 -7.02 17.60
C PRO A 40 -10.93 -6.18 18.66
N LEU A 41 -11.28 -4.93 18.34
CA LEU A 41 -12.00 -4.04 19.24
C LEU A 41 -13.52 -4.20 19.16
N PHE A 42 -14.06 -5.04 18.29
CA PHE A 42 -15.51 -5.11 18.02
C PHE A 42 -16.39 -5.32 19.25
N PRO A 43 -16.06 -6.24 20.19
CA PRO A 43 -16.85 -6.38 21.41
C PRO A 43 -16.97 -5.06 22.19
N LEU A 44 -15.88 -4.30 22.28
CA LEU A 44 -15.84 -3.00 22.93
C LEU A 44 -16.59 -1.93 22.12
N LEU A 45 -16.30 -1.82 20.82
CA LEU A 45 -16.90 -0.79 19.95
C LEU A 45 -18.42 -0.95 19.86
N ARG A 46 -18.93 -2.17 19.96
CA ARG A 46 -20.36 -2.46 20.04
C ARG A 46 -21.01 -1.73 21.22
N GLU A 47 -20.38 -1.79 22.39
CA GLU A 47 -20.85 -1.14 23.61
C GLU A 47 -20.66 0.38 23.54
N VAL A 48 -19.49 0.83 23.08
CA VAL A 48 -19.15 2.27 22.97
C VAL A 48 -20.11 2.99 22.03
N TYR A 49 -20.43 2.40 20.89
CA TYR A 49 -21.30 3.01 19.89
C TYR A 49 -22.78 2.67 20.08
N ASN A 50 -23.11 1.74 20.99
CA ASN A 50 -24.45 1.20 21.18
C ASN A 50 -25.07 0.66 19.87
N VAL A 51 -24.31 -0.17 19.16
CA VAL A 51 -24.69 -0.77 17.86
C VAL A 51 -24.63 -2.29 17.90
N SER A 52 -25.06 -2.95 16.83
CA SER A 52 -24.94 -4.39 16.63
C SER A 52 -23.60 -4.78 15.97
N PHE A 53 -23.24 -6.06 16.03
CA PHE A 53 -22.12 -6.59 15.24
C PHE A 53 -22.37 -6.49 13.73
N THR A 54 -23.63 -6.51 13.30
CA THR A 54 -24.01 -6.28 11.90
C THR A 54 -23.60 -4.88 11.44
N GLU A 55 -23.86 -3.86 12.25
CA GLU A 55 -23.46 -2.48 11.98
C GLU A 55 -21.93 -2.32 11.94
N LEU A 56 -21.19 -2.93 12.86
CA LEU A 56 -19.73 -2.94 12.78
C LEU A 56 -19.22 -3.68 11.52
N GLY A 57 -19.88 -4.76 11.12
CA GLY A 57 -19.60 -5.47 9.86
C GLY A 57 -19.91 -4.62 8.63
N LEU A 58 -20.93 -3.76 8.67
CA LEU A 58 -21.21 -2.78 7.61
C LEU A 58 -20.09 -1.75 7.49
N ALA A 59 -19.47 -1.34 8.59
CA ALA A 59 -18.32 -0.44 8.56
C ALA A 59 -17.10 -1.06 7.86
N LEU A 60 -16.77 -2.34 8.11
CA LEU A 60 -15.72 -3.04 7.35
C LEU A 60 -16.12 -3.24 5.89
N SER A 61 -17.39 -3.53 5.65
CA SER A 61 -17.92 -3.69 4.29
C SER A 61 -17.80 -2.38 3.51
N ALA A 62 -18.03 -1.23 4.14
CA ALA A 62 -17.86 0.07 3.53
C ALA A 62 -16.41 0.29 3.07
N PHE A 63 -15.42 -0.04 3.91
CA PHE A 63 -14.02 -0.03 3.52
C PHE A 63 -13.75 -0.93 2.32
N GLY A 64 -14.17 -2.20 2.37
CA GLY A 64 -13.89 -3.18 1.33
C GLY A 64 -14.56 -2.84 -0.01
N ILE A 65 -15.84 -2.43 0.03
CA ILE A 65 -16.61 -2.03 -1.15
C ILE A 65 -16.01 -0.77 -1.78
N THR A 66 -15.70 0.26 -0.98
CA THR A 66 -15.10 1.48 -1.52
C THR A 66 -13.73 1.19 -2.13
N SER A 67 -12.89 0.40 -1.45
CA SER A 67 -11.58 -0.01 -2.00
C SER A 67 -11.75 -0.73 -3.34
N ALA A 68 -12.59 -1.77 -3.39
CA ALA A 68 -12.83 -2.57 -4.59
C ALA A 68 -13.37 -1.74 -5.77
N LEU A 69 -14.37 -0.90 -5.53
CA LEU A 69 -15.00 -0.11 -6.59
C LEU A 69 -14.10 1.02 -7.12
N THR A 70 -13.19 1.54 -6.29
CA THR A 70 -12.36 2.70 -6.66
C THR A 70 -10.96 2.32 -7.14
N GLN A 71 -10.54 1.06 -6.99
CA GLN A 71 -9.20 0.60 -7.38
C GLN A 71 -8.91 0.77 -8.88
N ALA A 72 -9.87 0.45 -9.76
CA ALA A 72 -9.69 0.64 -11.21
C ALA A 72 -9.59 2.14 -11.60
N PRO A 73 -10.49 3.04 -11.14
CA PRO A 73 -10.29 4.48 -11.26
C PRO A 73 -8.93 4.98 -10.73
N MET A 74 -8.47 4.46 -9.59
CA MET A 74 -7.16 4.81 -9.02
C MET A 74 -6.01 4.34 -9.91
N GLY A 75 -6.14 3.23 -10.63
CA GLY A 75 -5.19 2.83 -11.66
C GLY A 75 -4.98 3.90 -12.74
N PHE A 76 -6.06 4.42 -13.33
CA PHE A 76 -5.95 5.52 -14.30
C PHE A 76 -5.36 6.79 -13.69
N LEU A 77 -5.67 7.07 -12.42
CA LEU A 77 -5.10 8.21 -11.72
C LEU A 77 -3.59 8.03 -11.46
N VAL A 78 -3.16 6.81 -11.12
CA VAL A 78 -1.76 6.41 -10.99
C VAL A 78 -1.02 6.65 -12.29
N ASP A 79 -1.57 6.22 -13.42
CA ASP A 79 -0.95 6.39 -14.74
C ASP A 79 -0.83 7.88 -15.13
N ARG A 80 -1.80 8.71 -14.73
CA ARG A 80 -1.83 10.15 -15.06
C ARG A 80 -0.98 11.02 -14.14
N VAL A 81 -1.01 10.77 -12.83
CA VAL A 81 -0.39 11.63 -11.80
C VAL A 81 0.98 11.09 -11.37
N GLY A 82 1.19 9.79 -11.55
CA GLY A 82 2.39 9.06 -11.15
C GLY A 82 2.19 8.27 -9.85
N ALA A 83 2.54 6.99 -9.89
CA ALA A 83 2.36 6.03 -8.81
C ALA A 83 2.89 6.52 -7.45
N ARG A 84 4.10 7.08 -7.44
CA ARG A 84 4.74 7.63 -6.24
C ARG A 84 3.87 8.62 -5.47
N LYS A 85 3.32 9.63 -6.16
CA LYS A 85 2.54 10.70 -5.52
C LYS A 85 1.25 10.14 -4.95
N ILE A 86 0.61 9.27 -5.72
CA ILE A 86 -0.66 8.63 -5.37
C ILE A 86 -0.48 7.69 -4.17
N LEU A 87 0.56 6.86 -4.15
CA LEU A 87 0.87 5.96 -3.03
C LEU A 87 1.07 6.72 -1.71
N ILE A 88 1.93 7.75 -1.73
CA ILE A 88 2.23 8.56 -0.53
C ILE A 88 0.97 9.26 -0.02
N THR A 89 0.18 9.82 -0.94
CA THR A 89 -1.05 10.55 -0.58
C THR A 89 -2.09 9.59 -0.01
N GLY A 90 -2.26 8.40 -0.59
CA GLY A 90 -3.16 7.37 -0.07
C GLY A 90 -2.75 6.91 1.32
N LEU A 91 -1.47 6.59 1.54
CA LEU A 91 -0.97 6.21 2.86
C LEU A 91 -1.19 7.30 3.92
N ALA A 92 -0.95 8.57 3.56
CA ALA A 92 -1.23 9.70 4.45
C ALA A 92 -2.73 9.84 4.74
N LEU A 93 -3.58 9.70 3.72
CA LEU A 93 -5.03 9.82 3.86
C LEU A 93 -5.63 8.69 4.68
N GLU A 94 -5.11 7.48 4.55
CA GLU A 94 -5.53 6.32 5.35
C GLU A 94 -5.13 6.51 6.82
N GLY A 95 -3.90 6.95 7.09
CA GLY A 95 -3.48 7.31 8.45
C GLY A 95 -4.37 8.40 9.08
N LEU A 96 -4.73 9.43 8.30
CA LEU A 96 -5.66 10.46 8.74
C LEU A 96 -7.06 9.90 9.02
N ALA A 97 -7.56 8.97 8.20
CA ALA A 97 -8.85 8.33 8.42
C ALA A 97 -8.90 7.61 9.77
N PHE A 98 -7.84 6.89 10.13
CA PHE A 98 -7.75 6.22 11.43
C PHE A 98 -7.60 7.19 12.60
N ILE A 99 -6.86 8.30 12.45
CA ILE A 99 -6.85 9.36 13.46
C ILE A 99 -8.26 9.90 13.70
N LEU A 100 -9.03 10.14 12.64
CA LEU A 100 -10.42 10.61 12.76
C LEU A 100 -11.31 9.58 13.46
N ILE A 101 -11.18 8.29 13.15
CA ILE A 101 -11.93 7.20 13.80
C ILE A 101 -11.64 7.16 15.31
N GLY A 102 -10.37 7.25 15.71
CA GLY A 102 -10.00 7.23 17.12
C GLY A 102 -10.40 8.51 17.87
N ALA A 103 -10.36 9.66 17.20
CA ALA A 103 -10.68 10.96 17.78
C ALA A 103 -12.19 11.22 17.93
N LEU A 104 -13.02 10.59 17.09
CA LEU A 104 -14.47 10.83 17.03
C LEU A 104 -15.24 9.55 17.39
N PRO A 105 -15.56 9.32 18.69
CA PRO A 105 -16.12 8.06 19.17
C PRO A 105 -17.64 7.97 18.95
N PHE A 106 -18.09 8.05 17.70
CA PHE A 106 -19.47 7.81 17.33
C PHE A 106 -19.58 7.08 15.98
N TYR A 107 -20.63 6.28 15.83
CA TYR A 107 -20.75 5.33 14.73
C TYR A 107 -20.72 5.97 13.32
N THR A 108 -21.32 7.15 13.13
CA THR A 108 -21.29 7.81 11.82
C THR A 108 -19.89 8.30 11.43
N ALA A 109 -19.05 8.69 12.40
CA ALA A 109 -17.64 8.97 12.14
C ALA A 109 -16.86 7.70 11.80
N LEU A 110 -17.17 6.56 12.44
CA LEU A 110 -16.60 5.27 12.03
C LEU A 110 -16.92 4.96 10.56
N ILE A 111 -18.18 5.08 10.14
CA ILE A 111 -18.58 4.83 8.74
C ILE A 111 -17.86 5.77 7.78
N GLY A 112 -17.85 7.08 8.06
CA GLY A 112 -17.15 8.06 7.24
C GLY A 112 -15.63 7.79 7.16
N GLY A 113 -15.03 7.41 8.28
CA GLY A 113 -13.62 7.02 8.36
C GLY A 113 -13.31 5.76 7.57
N MET A 114 -14.16 4.73 7.64
CA MET A 114 -13.96 3.49 6.87
C MET A 114 -14.14 3.69 5.37
N LEU A 115 -15.08 4.55 4.94
CA LEU A 115 -15.21 4.94 3.53
C LEU A 115 -13.95 5.68 3.05
N LEU A 116 -13.44 6.63 3.84
CA LEU A 116 -12.22 7.37 3.54
C LEU A 116 -11.00 6.44 3.48
N ALA A 117 -10.87 5.54 4.46
CA ALA A 117 -9.82 4.55 4.50
C ALA A 117 -9.91 3.60 3.30
N GLY A 118 -11.11 3.14 2.92
CA GLY A 118 -11.29 2.29 1.74
C GLY A 118 -10.87 3.00 0.44
N LEU A 119 -11.24 4.26 0.27
CA LEU A 119 -10.79 5.08 -0.87
C LEU A 119 -9.27 5.26 -0.88
N ALA A 120 -8.67 5.53 0.29
CA ALA A 120 -7.23 5.67 0.44
C ALA A 120 -6.51 4.34 0.15
N ASN A 121 -7.10 3.22 0.56
CA ASN A 121 -6.57 1.86 0.36
C ASN A 121 -6.62 1.41 -1.11
N ALA A 122 -7.54 1.94 -1.90
CA ALA A 122 -7.66 1.60 -3.32
C ALA A 122 -6.42 1.93 -4.16
N VAL A 123 -5.49 2.75 -3.64
CA VAL A 123 -4.30 3.18 -4.39
C VAL A 123 -3.14 2.18 -4.36
N TYR A 124 -3.06 1.31 -3.33
CA TYR A 124 -1.85 0.52 -3.07
C TYR A 124 -1.53 -0.43 -4.22
N HIS A 125 -2.45 -1.34 -4.56
CA HIS A 125 -2.23 -2.30 -5.64
C HIS A 125 -1.85 -1.66 -6.98
N PRO A 126 -2.59 -0.67 -7.53
CA PRO A 126 -2.20 -0.06 -8.80
C PRO A 126 -0.85 0.67 -8.70
N ALA A 127 -0.58 1.41 -7.62
CA ALA A 127 0.67 2.14 -7.48
C ALA A 127 1.88 1.21 -7.27
N ASP A 128 1.75 0.22 -6.38
CA ASP A 128 2.81 -0.73 -6.04
C ASP A 128 3.20 -1.57 -7.25
N TYR A 129 2.23 -2.09 -8.01
CA TYR A 129 2.52 -2.86 -9.22
C TYR A 129 3.13 -1.99 -10.32
N SER A 130 2.68 -0.74 -10.46
CA SER A 130 3.24 0.20 -11.42
C SER A 130 4.70 0.57 -11.07
N ILE A 131 5.03 0.71 -9.77
CA ILE A 131 6.41 0.95 -9.31
C ILE A 131 7.27 -0.30 -9.49
N LEU A 132 6.78 -1.47 -9.06
CA LEU A 132 7.50 -2.74 -9.20
C LEU A 132 7.89 -3.01 -10.65
N ASN A 133 6.92 -2.92 -11.56
CA ASN A 133 7.13 -3.19 -12.98
C ASN A 133 8.08 -2.19 -13.64
N ALA A 134 8.10 -0.94 -13.19
CA ALA A 134 8.99 0.10 -13.73
C ALA A 134 10.42 0.01 -13.18
N SER A 135 10.58 -0.41 -11.93
CA SER A 135 11.86 -0.26 -11.20
C SER A 135 12.63 -1.56 -10.98
N ILE A 136 11.98 -2.72 -11.03
CA ILE A 136 12.61 -4.00 -10.66
C ILE A 136 13.06 -4.79 -11.89
N ASN A 137 14.26 -5.37 -11.80
CA ASN A 137 14.75 -6.27 -12.85
C ASN A 137 13.81 -7.48 -13.03
N PRO A 138 13.39 -7.83 -14.25
CA PRO A 138 12.50 -8.97 -14.51
C PRO A 138 12.94 -10.29 -13.87
N ALA A 139 14.26 -10.57 -13.81
CA ALA A 139 14.81 -11.77 -13.19
C ALA A 139 14.58 -11.85 -11.66
N ARG A 140 14.21 -10.74 -11.01
CA ARG A 140 13.93 -10.65 -9.58
C ARG A 140 12.46 -10.37 -9.25
N MET A 141 11.61 -10.24 -10.27
CA MET A 141 10.22 -9.84 -10.10
C MET A 141 9.44 -10.79 -9.18
N GLY A 142 9.63 -12.10 -9.33
CA GLY A 142 8.99 -13.09 -8.45
C GLY A 142 9.35 -12.90 -6.98
N ARG A 143 10.64 -12.66 -6.68
CA ARG A 143 11.10 -12.36 -5.31
C ARG A 143 10.51 -11.05 -4.79
N ALA A 144 10.41 -10.03 -5.63
CA ALA A 144 9.83 -8.74 -5.26
C ALA A 144 8.36 -8.90 -4.86
N PHE A 145 7.56 -9.62 -5.65
CA PHE A 145 6.18 -9.95 -5.29
C PHE A 145 6.09 -10.78 -4.00
N SER A 146 6.95 -11.79 -3.81
CA SER A 146 6.94 -12.57 -2.56
C SER A 146 7.20 -11.71 -1.32
N ILE A 147 8.18 -10.80 -1.36
CA ILE A 147 8.48 -9.91 -0.24
C ILE A 147 7.33 -8.92 -0.01
N HIS A 148 6.78 -8.35 -1.09
CA HIS A 148 5.63 -7.48 -1.04
C HIS A 148 4.42 -8.19 -0.38
N THR A 149 4.02 -9.36 -0.86
CA THR A 149 2.91 -10.13 -0.25
C THR A 149 3.20 -10.51 1.21
N ALA A 150 4.44 -10.94 1.52
CA ALA A 150 4.82 -11.25 2.90
C ALA A 150 4.69 -10.03 3.83
N SER A 151 4.99 -8.82 3.34
CA SER A 151 4.80 -7.60 4.13
C SER A 151 3.33 -7.28 4.41
N GLY A 152 2.41 -7.59 3.48
CA GLY A 152 0.97 -7.46 3.72
C GLY A 152 0.50 -8.40 4.83
N HIS A 153 0.87 -9.68 4.75
CA HIS A 153 0.56 -10.65 5.81
C HIS A 153 1.19 -10.31 7.17
N LEU A 154 2.36 -9.66 7.16
CA LEU A 154 2.94 -9.15 8.39
C LEU A 154 2.11 -8.00 8.97
N GLY A 155 1.56 -7.12 8.12
CA GLY A 155 0.58 -6.09 8.50
C GLY A 155 -0.64 -6.70 9.18
N ASP A 156 -1.24 -7.71 8.54
CA ASP A 156 -2.37 -8.47 9.06
C ASP A 156 -2.08 -9.05 10.46
N ALA A 157 -0.91 -9.66 10.64
CA ALA A 157 -0.52 -10.30 11.90
C ALA A 157 -0.20 -9.30 13.02
N ILE A 158 0.42 -8.16 12.68
CA ILE A 158 0.87 -7.16 13.66
C ILE A 158 -0.27 -6.26 14.13
N ALA A 159 -1.29 -6.01 13.30
CA ALA A 159 -2.38 -5.09 13.64
C ALA A 159 -3.13 -5.45 14.93
N PRO A 160 -3.60 -6.69 15.14
CA PRO A 160 -4.30 -7.06 16.37
C PRO A 160 -3.44 -6.94 17.63
N VAL A 161 -2.17 -7.37 17.54
CA VAL A 161 -1.23 -7.26 18.66
C VAL A 161 -0.99 -5.80 19.02
N THR A 162 -0.82 -4.95 18.00
CA THR A 162 -0.59 -3.51 18.18
C THR A 162 -1.77 -2.84 18.85
N ILE A 163 -2.99 -3.02 18.32
CA ILE A 163 -4.16 -2.31 18.85
C ILE A 163 -4.55 -2.78 20.25
N LEU A 164 -4.48 -4.08 20.54
CA LEU A 164 -4.82 -4.61 21.85
C LEU A 164 -3.78 -4.18 22.91
N THR A 165 -2.51 -4.13 22.52
CA THR A 165 -1.46 -3.60 23.40
C THR A 165 -1.71 -2.13 23.67
N LEU A 166 -1.87 -1.29 22.65
CA LEU A 166 -2.11 0.14 22.86
C LEU A 166 -3.40 0.41 23.65
N MET A 167 -4.47 -0.33 23.36
CA MET A 167 -5.72 -0.25 24.11
C MET A 167 -5.51 -0.46 25.61
N ALA A 168 -4.71 -1.44 26.00
CA ALA A 168 -4.47 -1.75 27.41
C ALA A 168 -3.70 -0.64 28.17
N TRP A 169 -2.96 0.22 27.47
CA TRP A 169 -2.10 1.24 28.08
C TRP A 169 -2.70 2.64 28.02
N ILE A 170 -3.34 2.99 26.90
CA ILE A 170 -3.80 4.36 26.60
C ILE A 170 -5.26 4.41 26.13
N GLY A 171 -5.98 3.29 26.21
CA GLY A 171 -7.36 3.18 25.73
C GLY A 171 -7.45 2.98 24.21
N TRP A 172 -8.60 2.49 23.76
CA TRP A 172 -8.80 2.15 22.35
C TRP A 172 -8.69 3.37 21.42
N GLN A 173 -9.22 4.52 21.83
CA GLN A 173 -9.15 5.77 21.06
C GLN A 173 -7.70 6.17 20.80
N GLY A 174 -6.89 6.21 21.87
CA GLY A 174 -5.46 6.49 21.78
C GLY A 174 -4.73 5.47 20.91
N GLY A 175 -5.07 4.18 21.04
CA GLY A 175 -4.49 3.12 20.21
C GLY A 175 -4.78 3.29 18.72
N VAL A 176 -6.03 3.58 18.36
CA VAL A 176 -6.43 3.84 16.96
C VAL A 176 -5.75 5.11 16.42
N VAL A 177 -5.70 6.20 17.21
CA VAL A 177 -5.00 7.44 16.83
C VAL A 177 -3.52 7.18 16.59
N ILE A 178 -2.84 6.47 17.49
CA ILE A 178 -1.42 6.11 17.31
C ILE A 178 -1.24 5.25 16.04
N GLY A 179 -2.13 4.28 15.80
CA GLY A 179 -2.12 3.49 14.56
C GLY A 179 -2.13 4.38 13.31
N GLY A 180 -3.01 5.38 13.27
CA GLY A 180 -3.06 6.35 12.18
C GLY A 180 -1.82 7.27 12.10
N VAL A 181 -1.28 7.70 13.24
CA VAL A 181 -0.03 8.49 13.31
C VAL A 181 1.15 7.68 12.75
N LEU A 182 1.24 6.38 13.03
CA LEU A 182 2.28 5.52 12.45
C LEU A 182 2.22 5.49 10.93
N GLY A 183 1.01 5.46 10.33
CA GLY A 183 0.85 5.59 8.89
C GLY A 183 1.29 6.95 8.34
N LEU A 184 0.98 8.05 9.05
CA LEU A 184 1.47 9.38 8.66
C LEU A 184 3.00 9.47 8.70
N LEU A 185 3.63 8.89 9.73
CA LEU A 185 5.08 8.82 9.83
C LEU A 185 5.69 7.96 8.71
N ALA A 186 5.03 6.86 8.34
CA ALA A 186 5.42 6.04 7.20
C ALA A 186 5.28 6.81 5.87
N ALA A 187 4.19 7.55 5.66
CA ALA A 187 4.01 8.40 4.49
C ALA A 187 5.08 9.50 4.41
N LEU A 188 5.42 10.11 5.54
CA LEU A 188 6.48 11.11 5.63
C LEU A 188 7.85 10.49 5.30
N TRP A 189 8.15 9.32 5.85
CA TRP A 189 9.37 8.58 5.55
C TRP A 189 9.46 8.19 4.07
N LEU A 190 8.37 7.70 3.46
CA LEU A 190 8.29 7.46 2.02
C LEU A 190 8.52 8.74 1.21
N SER A 191 8.00 9.88 1.67
CA SER A 191 8.17 11.17 1.00
C SER A 191 9.63 11.60 0.90
N PHE A 192 10.40 11.43 1.99
CA PHE A 192 11.84 11.72 2.00
C PHE A 192 12.64 10.75 1.12
N ASN A 193 12.16 9.53 0.92
CA ASN A 193 12.80 8.50 0.09
C ASN A 193 12.17 8.38 -1.30
N SER A 194 11.29 9.31 -1.66
CA SER A 194 10.41 9.21 -2.83
C SER A 194 11.15 9.29 -4.16
N SER A 195 12.41 9.74 -4.17
CA SER A 195 13.26 9.69 -5.36
C SER A 195 13.51 8.28 -5.87
N LEU A 196 13.49 7.28 -4.98
CA LEU A 196 13.66 5.86 -5.32
C LEU A 196 12.42 5.24 -5.96
N LEU A 197 11.26 5.86 -5.80
CA LEU A 197 9.99 5.41 -6.38
C LEU A 197 9.72 6.04 -7.76
N GLN A 198 10.73 6.66 -8.37
CA GLN A 198 10.60 7.22 -9.71
C GLN A 198 10.50 6.08 -10.73
N GLN A 199 9.47 6.17 -11.55
CA GLN A 199 9.33 5.32 -12.72
C GLN A 199 10.25 5.92 -13.79
N ASP A 200 11.33 5.23 -14.14
CA ASP A 200 12.13 5.62 -15.29
C ASP A 200 11.23 5.53 -16.53
N THR A 201 10.77 6.67 -17.05
CA THR A 201 9.96 6.76 -18.27
C THR A 201 10.75 6.42 -19.53
N SER A 202 11.90 5.75 -19.40
CA SER A 202 12.62 5.24 -20.56
C SER A 202 11.71 4.20 -21.22
N PRO A 203 11.31 4.40 -22.49
CA PRO A 203 10.45 3.46 -23.18
C PRO A 203 11.09 2.08 -23.06
N HIS A 204 10.36 1.14 -22.46
CA HIS A 204 10.75 -0.26 -22.47
C HIS A 204 10.96 -0.60 -23.96
N PRO A 205 12.14 -1.06 -24.39
CA PRO A 205 12.33 -1.45 -25.77
C PRO A 205 11.26 -2.48 -26.04
N ALA A 206 10.27 -2.07 -26.86
CA ALA A 206 9.18 -2.94 -27.26
C ALA A 206 9.83 -4.26 -27.62
N HIS A 207 9.36 -5.36 -27.03
CA HIS A 207 9.77 -6.69 -27.46
C HIS A 207 9.72 -6.67 -28.98
N SER A 208 10.89 -6.55 -29.61
CA SER A 208 10.96 -6.67 -31.05
C SER A 208 10.47 -8.08 -31.23
N LYS A 209 9.33 -8.22 -31.91
CA LYS A 209 8.83 -9.53 -32.28
C LYS A 209 9.98 -10.14 -33.07
N SER A 210 10.78 -10.97 -32.40
CA SER A 210 11.89 -11.65 -33.03
C SER A 210 11.30 -12.43 -34.20
N ALA A 211 12.02 -12.45 -35.31
CA ALA A 211 11.60 -12.95 -36.62
C ALA A 211 11.10 -14.42 -36.67
N THR A 212 10.90 -15.07 -35.54
CA THR A 212 10.37 -16.42 -35.36
C THR A 212 8.91 -16.56 -35.81
N GLN A 213 8.12 -15.47 -35.85
CA GLN A 213 6.72 -15.54 -36.26
C GLN A 213 6.51 -15.57 -37.78
N GLN A 214 7.55 -15.32 -38.60
CA GLN A 214 7.48 -15.44 -40.06
C GLN A 214 7.76 -16.87 -40.57
N THR A 215 8.37 -17.75 -39.77
CA THR A 215 8.66 -19.12 -40.19
C THR A 215 7.48 -20.07 -39.99
N GLY A 216 6.63 -19.84 -38.98
CA GLY A 216 5.46 -20.69 -38.70
C GLY A 216 4.40 -20.65 -39.80
N MET A 217 4.32 -19.57 -40.58
CA MET A 217 3.32 -19.41 -41.64
C MET A 217 3.77 -19.97 -43.01
N ARG A 218 5.04 -20.39 -43.14
CA ARG A 218 5.55 -21.08 -44.34
C ARG A 218 5.47 -22.61 -44.26
N LEU A 219 5.05 -23.17 -43.13
CA LEU A 219 4.81 -24.62 -42.96
C LEU A 219 3.34 -25.02 -43.20
N LEU A 220 2.48 -24.06 -43.54
CA LEU A 220 1.04 -24.27 -43.78
C LEU A 220 0.59 -23.90 -45.20
N LEU A 221 1.53 -23.78 -46.15
CA LEU A 221 1.30 -23.73 -47.59
C LEU A 221 2.18 -24.78 -48.26
#